data_AF-Q70ZU4-F1
#
_entry.id   AF-Q70ZU4-F1
#
_cell.length_a   1.000
_cell.length_b   1.000
_cell.length_c   1.000
_cell.angle_alpha   90.00
_cell.angle_beta   90.00
_cell.angle_gamma   90.00
#
_symmetry.space_group_name_H-M   'P 1'
#
loop_
_entity.id
_entity.type
_entity.pdbx_description
1 polymer ?
#
loop_
_entity_poly.entity_id
_entity_poly.type
_entity_poly.pdbx_seq_one_letter_code
_entity_poly.pdbx_strand_id
1 'polypeptide(L)' 'MTSTNDLTEARSDYAEAGGEHCVYLTFDDGPNPHCTPAILDVLAQHRAPATFCVIGAYAAGQPELIQR' A
#
# COMPACT_ATOMS: atom_id res chain seq x y z
N MET A 1 2.78 -23.73 -25.58
CA MET A 1 2.98 -22.30 -25.86
C MET A 1 1.77 -21.53 -25.35
N THR A 2 1.70 -21.34 -24.03
CA THR A 2 1.01 -20.20 -23.41
C THR A 2 1.78 -19.91 -22.13
N SER A 3 2.30 -18.69 -22.06
CA SER A 3 3.15 -18.15 -21.00
C SER A 3 2.38 -18.12 -19.69
N THR A 4 2.86 -18.84 -18.68
CA THR A 4 2.46 -18.64 -17.28
C THR A 4 3.21 -17.40 -16.80
N ASN A 5 2.67 -16.21 -17.07
CA ASN A 5 3.34 -14.95 -16.80
C ASN A 5 3.00 -14.41 -15.40
N ASP A 6 4.05 -14.18 -14.63
CA ASP A 6 4.21 -13.17 -13.56
C ASP A 6 3.24 -13.19 -12.37
N LEU A 7 3.35 -14.23 -11.52
CA LEU A 7 3.10 -14.06 -10.08
C LEU A 7 4.30 -14.49 -9.22
N THR A 8 5.44 -14.76 -9.85
CA THR A 8 6.70 -15.03 -9.16
C THR A 8 7.33 -13.72 -8.67
N GLU A 9 7.75 -13.75 -7.41
CA GLU A 9 8.48 -12.71 -6.68
C GLU A 9 7.62 -11.52 -6.19
N ALA A 10 6.83 -11.75 -5.14
CA ALA A 10 6.68 -10.68 -4.15
C ALA A 10 8.10 -10.37 -3.66
N ARG A 11 8.72 -9.33 -4.23
CA ARG A 11 10.08 -8.89 -3.92
C ARG A 11 10.23 -8.75 -2.42
N SER A 12 10.80 -9.77 -1.79
CA SER A 12 11.21 -9.76 -0.39
C SER A 12 12.58 -9.07 -0.32
N ASP A 13 12.67 -7.85 -0.83
CA ASP A 13 13.87 -7.00 -0.75
C ASP A 13 13.96 -6.31 0.64
N TYR A 14 13.01 -6.60 1.55
CA TYR A 14 12.72 -5.78 2.73
C TYR A 14 13.45 -6.18 4.02
N ALA A 15 14.44 -7.07 3.97
CA ALA A 15 15.38 -7.25 5.07
C ALA A 15 16.58 -8.09 4.63
N GLU A 16 17.37 -7.63 3.66
CA GLU A 16 18.78 -7.96 3.75
C GLU A 16 19.32 -7.27 5.00
N ALA A 17 19.90 -8.04 5.92
CA ALA A 17 20.59 -7.56 7.11
C ALA A 17 21.91 -6.85 6.73
N GLY A 18 21.81 -5.89 5.81
CA GLY A 18 22.88 -5.19 5.13
C GLY A 18 22.73 -3.68 5.27
N GLY A 19 22.72 -3.17 6.51
CA GLY A 19 23.13 -1.79 6.81
C GLY A 19 22.30 -0.62 6.30
N GLU A 20 21.18 -0.82 5.59
CA GLU A 20 20.32 0.28 5.14
C GLU A 20 19.23 0.61 6.18
N HIS A 21 19.14 1.90 6.56
CA HIS A 21 18.10 2.40 7.46
C HIS A 21 16.75 2.42 6.75
N CYS A 22 16.00 1.32 6.84
CA CYS A 22 14.66 1.20 6.29
C CYS A 22 13.57 1.41 7.35
N VAL A 23 12.45 1.99 6.94
CA VAL A 23 11.22 2.10 7.73
C VAL A 23 10.02 1.67 6.90
N TYR A 24 9.05 1.02 7.54
CA TYR A 24 7.82 0.53 6.90
C TYR A 24 6.63 1.33 7.41
N LEU A 25 5.88 1.94 6.49
CA LEU A 25 4.68 2.69 6.82
C LEU A 25 3.45 1.79 6.70
N THR A 26 2.69 1.70 7.80
CA THR A 26 1.40 1.03 7.85
C THR A 26 0.36 1.97 8.43
N PHE A 27 -0.84 1.96 7.87
CA PHE A 27 -1.98 2.74 8.37
C PHE A 27 -3.11 1.79 8.74
N ASP A 28 -3.56 1.87 9.99
CA ASP A 28 -4.72 1.12 10.47
C ASP A 28 -6.01 1.95 10.28
N ASP A 29 -7.14 1.27 10.35
CA ASP A 29 -8.48 1.81 10.14
C ASP A 29 -8.73 2.33 8.70
N GLY A 30 -9.79 3.11 8.53
CA GLY A 30 -10.17 3.68 7.23
C GLY A 30 -10.78 2.66 6.26
N PRO A 31 -10.92 3.03 4.97
CA PRO A 31 -10.57 4.32 4.39
C PRO A 31 -11.46 5.45 4.93
N ASN A 32 -10.88 6.64 5.15
CA ASN A 32 -11.61 7.83 5.57
C ASN A 32 -11.59 8.86 4.43
N PRO A 33 -12.76 9.26 3.89
CA PRO A 33 -12.83 10.09 2.70
C PRO A 33 -12.28 11.50 2.93
N HIS A 34 -12.17 11.94 4.18
CA HIS A 34 -11.70 13.28 4.53
C HIS A 34 -10.17 13.37 4.68
N CYS A 35 -9.47 12.27 4.97
CA CYS A 35 -8.03 12.30 5.21
C CYS A 35 -7.20 11.31 4.37
N THR A 36 -7.73 10.12 4.07
CA THR A 36 -7.01 9.12 3.25
C THR A 36 -6.56 9.70 1.90
N PRO A 37 -7.34 10.53 1.17
CA PRO A 37 -6.87 11.10 -0.09
C PRO A 37 -5.60 11.94 0.05
N ALA A 38 -5.49 12.75 1.11
CA ALA A 38 -4.34 13.60 1.37
C ALA A 38 -3.11 12.78 1.78
N ILE A 39 -3.30 11.68 2.53
CA ILE A 39 -2.21 10.74 2.86
C ILE A 39 -1.66 10.11 1.57
N LEU A 40 -2.54 9.64 0.68
CA LEU A 40 -2.16 9.06 -0.60
C LEU A 40 -1.39 10.07 -1.47
N ASP A 41 -1.81 11.34 -1.48
CA ASP A 41 -1.10 12.41 -2.22
C ASP A 41 0.34 12.60 -1.73
N VAL A 42 0.54 12.61 -0.41
CA VAL A 42 1.87 12.75 0.20
C VAL A 42 2.75 11.53 -0.10
N LEU A 43 2.20 10.32 0.05
CA LEU A 43 2.93 9.09 -0.27
C LEU A 43 3.34 9.07 -1.75
N ALA A 44 2.45 9.46 -2.66
CA ALA A 44 2.75 9.57 -4.09
C ALA A 44 3.81 10.63 -4.39
N GLN A 45 3.73 11.81 -3.77
CA GLN A 45 4.72 12.88 -3.91
C GLN A 45 6.13 12.41 -3.55
N HIS A 46 6.25 11.61 -2.48
CA HIS A 46 7.52 11.07 -2.01
C HIS A 46 7.89 9.73 -2.63
N ARG A 47 7.05 9.16 -3.49
CA ARG A 47 7.19 7.80 -4.04
C ARG A 47 7.42 6.75 -2.94
N ALA A 48 6.78 6.95 -1.80
CA ALA A 48 6.92 6.11 -0.62
C ALA A 48 5.79 5.06 -0.62
N PRO A 49 6.10 3.76 -0.70
CA PRO A 49 5.08 2.71 -0.56
C PRO A 49 4.62 2.61 0.91
N ALA A 50 3.36 2.23 1.09
CA ALA A 50 2.78 1.96 2.41
C ALA A 50 1.69 0.88 2.30
N THR A 51 1.38 0.25 3.43
CA THR A 51 0.29 -0.74 3.55
C THR A 51 -0.87 -0.13 4.33
N PHE A 52 -2.11 -0.34 3.85
CA PHE A 52 -3.33 0.11 4.54
C PHE A 52 -4.15 -1.09 5.01
N CYS A 53 -4.34 -1.20 6.33
CA CYS A 53 -5.13 -2.24 7.00
C CYS A 53 -6.54 -1.72 7.27
N VAL A 54 -7.39 -1.71 6.23
CA VAL A 54 -8.70 -1.04 6.26
C VAL A 54 -9.81 -1.84 6.96
N ILE A 55 -10.81 -1.12 7.49
CA ILE A 55 -12.05 -1.71 8.02
C ILE A 55 -12.97 -2.04 6.84
N GLY A 56 -13.36 -3.32 6.73
CA GLY A 56 -14.19 -3.80 5.62
C GLY A 56 -15.50 -3.02 5.43
N ALA A 57 -16.16 -2.62 6.53
CA ALA A 57 -17.39 -1.83 6.46
C ALA A 57 -17.18 -0.43 5.83
N TYR A 58 -16.04 0.21 6.06
CA TYR A 58 -15.72 1.51 5.47
C TYR A 58 -15.29 1.36 4.01
N ALA A 59 -14.51 0.32 3.72
CA ALA A 59 -14.06 -0.01 2.37
C ALA A 59 -15.24 -0.28 1.43
N ALA A 60 -16.25 -1.03 1.92
CA ALA A 60 -17.47 -1.31 1.15
C ALA A 60 -18.23 -0.05 0.73
N GLY A 61 -18.14 1.04 1.51
CA GLY A 61 -18.76 2.33 1.18
C GLY A 61 -17.93 3.24 0.28
N GLN A 62 -16.67 2.89 0.01
CA GLN A 62 -15.71 3.74 -0.73
C GLN A 62 -14.89 2.95 -1.76
N PRO A 63 -15.53 2.24 -2.71
CA PRO A 63 -14.82 1.40 -3.67
C PRO A 63 -13.83 2.17 -4.54
N GLU A 64 -14.15 3.41 -4.92
CA GLU A 64 -13.26 4.26 -5.72
C GLU A 64 -11.99 4.65 -4.96
N LEU A 65 -12.11 4.94 -3.66
CA LEU A 65 -10.94 5.28 -2.83
C LEU A 65 -10.06 4.07 -2.54
N ILE A 66 -10.64 2.86 -2.51
CA ILE A 66 -9.89 1.60 -2.40
C ILE A 66 -9.09 1.30 -3.68
N GLN A 67 -9.58 1.72 -4.85
CA GLN A 67 -8.94 1.44 -6.15
C GLN A 67 -7.89 2.48 -6.57
N ARG A 68 -7.80 3.59 -5.85
CA ARG A 68 -6.89 4.70 -6.14
C ARG A 68 -5.43 4.34 -5.82
#